data_AF-A0A3M2ZAX4-F1
#
_entry.id   AF-A0A3M2ZAX4-F1
#
_cell.length_a   1.000
_cell.length_b   1.000
_cell.length_c   1.000
_cell.angle_alpha   90.00
_cell.angle_beta   90.00
_cell.angle_gamma   90.00
#
_symmetry.space_group_name_H-M   'P 1'
#
loop_
_entity.id
_entity.type
_entity.pdbx_description
1 polymer ?
#
loop_
_entity_poly.entity_id
_entity_poly.type
_entity_poly.pdbx_seq_one_letter_code
_entity_poly.pdbx_strand_id
1 'polypeptide(L)'
;MAPDEAPPLNPTARKKMVDRARDYALAHLDEPLSILDVCNHIGTSRRKLQYCFQETLGINPVAFLRTLRLNAARRELRESSRV
;
A
#
# COMPACT_ATOMS: atom_id res chain seq x y z
N MET A 1 -17.96 16.01 17.96
CA MET A 1 -18.21 15.04 16.87
C MET A 1 -16.85 14.53 16.41
N ALA A 2 -16.49 13.28 16.72
CA ALA A 2 -15.19 12.71 16.33
C ALA A 2 -15.24 12.27 14.85
N PRO A 3 -14.24 12.59 14.00
CA PRO A 3 -14.33 12.37 12.56
C PRO A 3 -13.94 10.95 12.11
N ASP A 4 -14.05 9.93 12.96
CA ASP A 4 -13.42 8.61 12.72
C ASP A 4 -14.33 7.39 12.94
N GLU A 5 -15.64 7.54 12.81
CA GLU A 5 -16.57 6.39 12.66
C GLU A 5 -17.08 6.34 11.22
N ALA A 6 -16.19 6.01 10.28
CA ALA A 6 -16.66 5.44 9.03
C ALA A 6 -17.22 4.04 9.35
N PRO A 7 -18.45 3.69 8.93
CA PRO A 7 -19.02 2.39 9.21
C PRO A 7 -18.08 1.27 8.71
N PRO A 8 -18.02 0.12 9.41
CA PRO A 8 -17.12 -0.96 9.05
C PRO A 8 -17.33 -1.35 7.60
N LEU A 9 -16.28 -1.24 6.80
CA LEU A 9 -16.33 -1.59 5.39
C LEU A 9 -16.66 -3.08 5.25
N ASN A 10 -17.58 -3.40 4.34
CA ASN A 10 -17.82 -4.80 3.99
C ASN A 10 -16.51 -5.47 3.50
N PRO A 11 -16.32 -6.79 3.71
CA PRO A 11 -15.06 -7.46 3.37
C PRO A 11 -14.61 -7.24 1.91
N THR A 12 -15.57 -7.20 0.98
CA THR A 12 -15.31 -6.97 -0.45
C THR A 12 -14.76 -5.56 -0.72
N ALA A 13 -15.28 -4.54 -0.06
CA ALA A 13 -14.80 -3.16 -0.20
C ALA A 13 -13.42 -2.98 0.44
N ARG A 14 -13.15 -3.65 1.58
CA ARG A 14 -11.81 -3.68 2.19
C ARG A 14 -10.79 -4.27 1.23
N LYS A 15 -11.11 -5.44 0.65
CA LYS A 15 -10.25 -6.09 -0.35
C LYS A 15 -10.02 -5.18 -1.56
N LYS A 16 -11.07 -4.59 -2.15
CA LYS A 16 -10.94 -3.66 -3.27
C LYS A 16 -10.04 -2.46 -2.96
N MET A 17 -10.10 -1.93 -1.74
CA MET A 17 -9.24 -0.81 -1.34
C MET A 17 -7.77 -1.24 -1.21
N VAL A 18 -7.52 -2.42 -0.65
CA VAL A 18 -6.18 -3.01 -0.56
C VAL A 18 -5.63 -3.31 -1.95
N ASP A 19 -6.44 -3.86 -2.85
CA ASP A 19 -6.04 -4.17 -4.23
C ASP A 19 -5.66 -2.88 -4.98
N ARG A 20 -6.49 -1.83 -4.91
CA ARG A 20 -6.14 -0.52 -5.51
C ARG A 20 -4.84 0.07 -4.96
N ALA A 21 -4.63 -0.02 -3.65
CA ALA A 21 -3.40 0.46 -3.04
C ALA A 21 -2.17 -0.34 -3.50
N ARG A 22 -2.32 -1.65 -3.70
CA ARG A 22 -1.26 -2.51 -4.25
C ARG A 22 -0.96 -2.17 -5.71
N ASP A 23 -1.98 -2.05 -6.54
CA ASP A 23 -1.82 -1.76 -7.96
C ASP A 23 -1.07 -0.44 -8.15
N TYR A 24 -1.47 0.59 -7.41
CA TYR A 24 -0.78 1.88 -7.43
C TYR A 24 0.68 1.75 -6.96
N ALA A 25 0.93 1.01 -5.88
CA ALA A 25 2.29 0.81 -5.37
C ALA A 25 3.20 0.03 -6.33
N LEU A 26 2.67 -0.98 -7.01
CA LEU A 26 3.40 -1.78 -7.99
C LEU A 26 3.71 -0.99 -9.26
N ALA A 27 2.85 -0.05 -9.64
CA ALA A 27 3.07 0.82 -10.79
C ALA A 27 4.15 1.90 -10.55
N HIS A 28 4.53 2.18 -9.28
CA HIS A 28 5.46 3.26 -8.91
C HIS A 28 6.62 2.74 -8.04
N LEU A 29 7.12 1.53 -8.32
CA LEU A 29 8.20 0.92 -7.52
C LEU A 29 9.54 1.65 -7.65
N ASP A 30 9.76 2.28 -8.80
CA ASP A 30 11.04 2.90 -9.19
C ASP A 30 11.13 4.35 -8.69
N GLU A 31 10.04 4.87 -8.12
CA GLU A 31 9.93 6.23 -7.61
C GLU A 31 9.83 6.25 -6.07
N PRO A 32 10.20 7.35 -5.40
CA PRO A 32 10.04 7.49 -3.96
C PRO A 32 8.55 7.62 -3.58
N LEU A 33 7.83 6.50 -3.51
CA LEU A 33 6.43 6.46 -3.12
C LEU A 33 6.28 6.49 -1.59
N SER A 34 5.50 7.44 -1.07
CA SER A 34 5.11 7.52 0.34
C SER A 34 3.73 6.92 0.57
N ILE A 35 3.43 6.58 1.83
CA ILE A 35 2.09 6.12 2.20
C ILE A 35 1.02 7.19 2.01
N LEU A 36 1.39 8.47 2.08
CA LEU A 36 0.47 9.59 1.88
C LEU A 36 0.06 9.69 0.41
N ASP A 37 0.99 9.44 -0.52
CA ASP A 37 0.70 9.44 -1.96
C ASP A 37 -0.32 8.35 -2.30
N VAL A 38 -0.14 7.15 -1.74
CA VAL A 38 -1.12 6.05 -1.86
C VAL A 38 -2.48 6.46 -1.32
N CYS A 39 -2.52 7.07 -0.14
CA CYS A 39 -3.76 7.53 0.50
C CYS A 39 -4.49 8.58 -0.35
N ASN A 40 -3.74 9.55 -0.88
CA ASN A 40 -4.25 10.61 -1.74
C ASN A 40 -4.80 10.05 -3.06
N HIS A 41 -4.07 9.11 -3.68
CA HIS A 41 -4.47 8.49 -4.94
C HIS A 41 -5.79 7.72 -4.83
N ILE A 42 -5.97 6.95 -3.75
CA ILE A 42 -7.18 6.13 -3.56
C ILE A 42 -8.30 6.83 -2.77
N GLY A 43 -8.07 8.07 -2.32
CA GLY A 43 -9.05 8.87 -1.58
C GLY A 43 -9.39 8.31 -0.20
N THR A 44 -8.39 7.91 0.59
CA THR A 44 -8.60 7.36 1.93
C THR A 44 -7.69 8.01 2.97
N SER A 45 -8.08 7.92 4.24
CA SER A 45 -7.17 8.24 5.35
C SER A 45 -6.15 7.12 5.58
N ARG A 46 -4.99 7.49 6.13
CA ARG A 46 -3.94 6.54 6.51
C ARG A 46 -4.44 5.48 7.49
N ARG A 47 -5.25 5.88 8.46
CA ARG A 47 -5.82 4.97 9.47
C ARG A 47 -6.77 3.94 8.85
N LYS A 48 -7.65 4.38 7.96
CA LYS A 48 -8.56 3.49 7.23
C LYS A 48 -7.81 2.52 6.32
N LEU A 49 -6.76 2.98 5.65
CA LEU A 49 -5.88 2.13 4.85
C LEU A 49 -5.18 1.08 5.71
N GLN A 50 -4.60 1.50 6.83
CA GLN A 50 -3.94 0.60 7.77
C GLN A 50 -4.88 -0.48 8.29
N TYR A 51 -6.10 -0.11 8.70
CA TYR A 51 -7.11 -1.06 9.14
C TYR A 51 -7.42 -2.10 8.06
N CYS A 52 -7.63 -1.67 6.82
CA CYS A 52 -8.00 -2.59 5.76
C CYS A 52 -6.84 -3.51 5.36
N PHE A 53 -5.61 -3.01 5.40
CA PHE A 53 -4.41 -3.83 5.23
C PHE A 53 -4.25 -4.87 6.34
N GLN A 54 -4.44 -4.46 7.61
CA GLN A 54 -4.34 -5.37 8.74
C GLN A 54 -5.39 -6.48 8.67
N GLU A 55 -6.64 -6.12 8.35
CA GLU A 55 -7.75 -7.06 8.27
C GLU A 55 -7.69 -7.99 7.06
N THR A 56 -7.21 -7.49 5.91
CA THR A 56 -7.21 -8.26 4.65
C THR A 56 -5.93 -9.09 4.49
N LEU A 57 -4.79 -8.54 4.93
CA LEU A 57 -3.46 -9.11 4.67
C LEU A 57 -2.67 -9.44 5.94
N GLY A 58 -3.13 -9.01 7.12
CA GLY A 58 -2.41 -9.21 8.38
C GLY A 58 -1.15 -8.35 8.54
N ILE A 59 -0.90 -7.38 7.65
CA ILE A 59 0.34 -6.58 7.63
C ILE A 59 0.07 -5.07 7.55
N ASN A 60 1.01 -4.27 8.02
CA ASN A 60 0.96 -2.81 7.90
C ASN A 60 1.28 -2.34 6.46
N PRO A 61 0.54 -1.36 5.89
CA PRO A 61 0.79 -0.89 4.53
C PRO A 61 2.18 -0.27 4.34
N VAL A 62 2.76 0.36 5.35
CA VAL A 62 4.13 0.90 5.29
C VAL A 62 5.16 -0.24 5.19
N ALA A 63 4.96 -1.33 5.94
CA ALA A 63 5.82 -2.50 5.87
C ALA A 63 5.72 -3.20 4.50
N PHE A 64 4.51 -3.24 3.93
CA PHE A 64 4.27 -3.72 2.58
C PHE A 64 5.04 -2.90 1.53
N LEU A 65 4.90 -1.56 1.54
CA LEU A 65 5.62 -0.67 0.63
C LEU A 65 7.14 -0.81 0.75
N ARG A 66 7.65 -0.90 1.99
CA ARG A 66 9.09 -1.10 2.22
C ARG A 66 9.60 -2.40 1.62
N THR A 67 8.85 -3.49 1.80
CA THR A 67 9.19 -4.81 1.24
C THR A 67 9.18 -4.78 -0.28
N LEU A 68 8.19 -4.13 -0.89
CA LEU A 68 8.11 -3.96 -2.33
C LEU A 68 9.34 -3.22 -2.88
N ARG A 69 9.66 -2.05 -2.33
CA ARG A 69 10.82 -1.24 -2.76
C ARG A 69 12.14 -1.98 -2.60
N LEU A 70 12.31 -2.69 -1.49
CA LEU A 70 13.53 -3.49 -1.27
C LEU A 70 13.65 -4.63 -2.28
N ASN A 71 12.53 -5.27 -2.65
CA ASN A 71 12.54 -6.32 -3.66
C ASN A 71 12.80 -5.76 -5.07
N ALA A 72 12.31 -4.57 -5.40
CA ALA A 72 12.63 -3.89 -6.66
C ALA A 72 14.13 -3.55 -6.74
N ALA A 73 14.68 -2.87 -5.73
CA ALA A 73 16.11 -2.54 -5.67
C ALA A 73 17.02 -3.78 -5.74
N ARG A 74 16.63 -4.89 -5.08
CA ARG A 74 17.36 -6.16 -5.19
C ARG A 74 17.37 -6.73 -6.60
N ARG A 75 16.28 -6.56 -7.36
CA ARG A 75 16.20 -7.00 -8.77
C ARG A 75 17.10 -6.13 -9.63
N GLU A 76 17.00 -4.81 -9.51
CA GLU A 76 17.85 -3.86 -10.25
C GLU A 76 19.35 -4.12 -10.03
N LEU A 77 19.78 -4.34 -8.78
CA LEU A 77 21.17 -4.66 -8.47
C LEU A 77 21.61 -5.99 -9.09
N ARG A 78 20.73 -7.01 -9.10
CA ARG A 78 21.01 -8.31 -9.72
C ARG A 78 21.13 -8.22 -11.24
N GLU A 79 20.24 -7.48 -11.89
CA GLU A 79 20.29 -7.25 -13.34
C GLU A 79 21.52 -6.41 -13.71
N SER A 80 21.84 -5.37 -12.94
CA SER A 80 23.02 -4.52 -13.17
C SER A 80 24.34 -5.27 -12.98
N SER A 81 24.38 -6.25 -12.07
CA SER A 81 25.57 -7.09 -11.85
C SER A 81 25.81 -8.15 -12.93
N ARG A 82 24.88 -8.31 -13.88
CA ARG A 82 24.95 -9.28 -14.98
C ARG A 82 25.56 -8.68 -16.26
N VAL A 83 25.90 -7.39 -16.26
CA VAL A 83 26.51 -6.67 -17.38
C VAL A 83 28.03 -6.60 -17.21
#